data_AF-A0A9D4J576-F1
#
_entry.id   AF-A0A9D4J576-F1
#
_cell.length_a   1.000
_cell.length_b   1.000
_cell.length_c   1.000
_cell.angle_alpha   90.00
_cell.angle_beta   90.00
_cell.angle_gamma   90.00
#
_symmetry.space_group_name_H-M   'P 1'
#
loop_
_entity.id
_entity.type
_entity.pdbx_description
1 polymer ?
#
loop_
_entity_poly.entity_id
_entity_poly.type
_entity_poly.pdbx_seq_one_letter_code
_entity_poly.pdbx_strand_id
1 'polypeptide(L)'
;MATHWQYAESFADTNFKIFENEDLYDVTLSAGNKQKQIKCHKFILASRSPVFYAMFCGTLAESKDVICVPDIEPSTLAYILRYLYSDKVK
;
A
#
# COMPACT_ATOMS: atom_id res chain seq x y z
N MET A 1 34.34 -1.55 -14.83
CA MET A 1 33.25 -0.56 -14.84
C MET A 1 32.03 -1.22 -14.21
N ALA A 2 31.76 -0.92 -12.94
CA ALA A 2 30.59 -1.46 -12.24
C ALA A 2 29.34 -0.82 -12.83
N THR A 3 28.45 -1.65 -13.35
CA THR A 3 27.20 -1.22 -13.99
C THR A 3 26.27 -0.61 -12.93
N HIS A 4 25.85 0.63 -13.21
CA HIS A 4 25.02 1.51 -12.40
C HIS A 4 23.73 0.90 -11.79
N TRP A 5 23.27 -0.28 -12.24
CA TRP A 5 22.13 -0.98 -11.64
C TRP A 5 22.44 -1.59 -10.27
N GLN A 6 23.71 -1.83 -9.92
CA GLN A 6 24.09 -2.44 -8.64
C GLN A 6 24.00 -1.48 -7.44
N TYR A 7 23.98 -0.16 -7.70
CA TYR A 7 23.64 0.87 -6.69
C TYR A 7 22.14 1.20 -6.72
N ALA A 8 21.30 0.22 -7.05
CA ALA A 8 19.87 0.39 -7.04
C ALA A 8 19.40 0.84 -5.64
N GLU A 9 18.44 1.76 -5.66
CA GLU A 9 17.68 2.14 -4.48
C GLU A 9 17.17 0.91 -3.75
N SER A 10 17.05 0.98 -2.42
CA SER A 10 16.57 -0.17 -1.67
C SER A 10 15.18 -0.57 -2.15
N PHE A 11 14.82 -1.85 -2.00
CA PHE A 11 13.48 -2.34 -2.35
C PHE A 11 12.36 -1.49 -1.70
N ALA A 12 12.61 -1.05 -0.46
CA ALA A 12 11.74 -0.13 0.26
C ALA A 12 11.62 1.24 -0.43
N ASP A 13 12.74 1.81 -0.89
CA ASP A 13 12.72 3.10 -1.58
C ASP A 13 12.03 2.99 -2.95
N THR A 14 12.25 1.90 -3.70
CA THR A 14 11.57 1.68 -4.99
C THR A 14 10.07 1.45 -4.82
N ASN A 15 9.65 0.69 -3.80
CA ASN A 15 8.24 0.47 -3.48
C ASN A 15 7.56 1.76 -3.00
N PHE A 16 8.26 2.56 -2.22
CA PHE A 16 7.74 3.84 -1.75
C PHE A 16 7.53 4.81 -2.91
N LYS A 17 8.43 4.84 -3.90
CA LYS A 17 8.27 5.68 -5.09
C LYS A 17 7.05 5.33 -5.93
N ILE A 18 6.80 4.04 -6.20
CA ILE A 18 5.60 3.65 -6.95
C ILE A 18 4.32 4.00 -6.18
N PHE A 19 4.36 3.96 -4.84
CA PHE A 19 3.25 4.40 -4.00
C PHE A 19 3.04 5.92 -4.06
N GLU A 20 4.10 6.73 -3.95
CA GLU A 20 4.00 8.20 -4.02
C GLU A 20 3.55 8.69 -5.40
N ASN A 21 4.01 8.04 -6.47
CA ASN A 21 3.62 8.38 -7.83
C ASN A 21 2.24 7.87 -8.22
N GLU A 22 1.63 7.01 -7.40
CA GLU A 22 0.37 6.31 -7.70
C GLU A 22 0.45 5.46 -8.98
N ASP A 23 1.63 4.94 -9.31
CA ASP A 23 1.84 4.06 -10.47
C ASP A 23 1.35 2.65 -10.16
N LEU A 24 0.82 1.91 -11.15
CA LEU A 24 0.50 0.47 -11.06
C LEU A 24 -0.45 0.05 -9.91
N TYR A 25 -1.21 0.97 -9.35
CA TYR A 25 -2.18 0.65 -8.31
C TYR A 25 -3.29 -0.29 -8.82
N ASP A 26 -3.72 -1.21 -7.98
CA ASP A 26 -4.77 -2.22 -8.28
C ASP A 26 -5.86 -2.26 -7.19
N VAL A 27 -5.78 -1.34 -6.21
CA VAL A 27 -6.80 -1.12 -5.18
C VAL A 27 -6.78 0.33 -4.70
N THR A 28 -7.95 0.82 -4.26
CA THR A 28 -8.10 2.11 -3.60
C THR A 28 -8.66 1.91 -2.20
N LEU A 29 -7.98 2.42 -1.17
CA LEU A 29 -8.48 2.43 0.19
C LEU A 29 -9.18 3.74 0.51
N SER A 30 -10.31 3.69 1.20
CA SER A 30 -11.13 4.85 1.52
C SER A 30 -11.27 5.00 3.03
N ALA A 31 -10.71 6.06 3.60
CA ALA A 31 -10.70 6.33 5.04
C ALA A 31 -11.88 7.21 5.49
N GLY A 32 -12.25 7.11 6.77
CA GLY A 32 -13.16 8.04 7.47
C GLY A 32 -14.45 8.36 6.72
N ASN A 33 -15.33 7.37 6.54
CA ASN A 33 -16.61 7.52 5.82
C ASN A 33 -16.48 8.05 4.38
N LYS A 34 -15.48 7.58 3.63
CA LYS A 34 -15.23 7.93 2.22
C LYS A 34 -14.71 9.33 1.95
N GLN A 35 -14.17 10.02 2.95
CA GLN A 35 -13.68 11.40 2.79
C GLN A 35 -12.35 11.48 2.03
N LYS A 36 -11.51 10.44 2.12
CA LYS A 36 -10.21 10.40 1.41
C LYS A 36 -9.95 9.02 0.82
N GLN A 37 -9.56 9.00 -0.45
CA GLN A 37 -9.16 7.81 -1.17
C GLN A 37 -7.63 7.78 -1.36
N ILE A 38 -7.03 6.62 -1.21
CA ILE A 38 -5.59 6.40 -1.37
C ILE A 38 -5.37 5.18 -2.26
N LYS A 39 -4.72 5.39 -3.40
CA LYS A 39 -4.36 4.32 -4.35
C LYS A 39 -3.21 3.49 -3.79
N CYS A 40 -3.31 2.17 -3.91
CA CYS A 40 -2.41 1.20 -3.28
C CYS A 40 -2.25 -0.06 -4.14
N HIS A 41 -1.40 -0.97 -3.66
CA HIS A 41 -1.03 -2.22 -4.32
C HIS A 41 -1.41 -3.42 -3.44
N LYS A 42 -2.33 -4.28 -3.89
CA LYS A 42 -2.78 -5.48 -3.18
C LYS A 42 -1.61 -6.37 -2.80
N PHE A 43 -0.63 -6.56 -3.69
CA PHE A 43 0.56 -7.36 -3.43
C PHE A 43 1.37 -6.86 -2.22
N ILE A 44 1.68 -5.56 -2.17
CA ILE A 44 2.44 -4.98 -1.05
C ILE A 44 1.62 -5.04 0.23
N LEU A 45 0.33 -4.69 0.18
CA LEU A 45 -0.54 -4.76 1.35
C LEU A 45 -0.67 -6.19 1.90
N ALA A 46 -0.93 -7.17 1.04
CA ALA A 46 -1.09 -8.58 1.43
C ALA A 46 0.22 -9.18 1.98
N SER A 47 1.36 -8.89 1.34
CA SER A 47 2.66 -9.40 1.81
C SER A 47 3.08 -8.80 3.15
N ARG A 48 2.61 -7.60 3.48
CA ARG A 48 3.03 -6.85 4.68
C ARG A 48 2.00 -6.87 5.81
N SER A 49 0.78 -7.37 5.58
CA SER A 49 -0.29 -7.41 6.59
C SER A 49 -1.19 -8.64 6.42
N PRO A 50 -1.33 -9.49 7.47
CA PRO A 50 -2.22 -10.65 7.42
C PRO A 50 -3.69 -10.27 7.27
N VAL A 51 -4.09 -9.07 7.71
CA VAL A 51 -5.45 -8.56 7.53
C VAL A 51 -5.72 -8.30 6.06
N PHE A 52 -4.80 -7.62 5.37
CA PHE A 52 -4.93 -7.40 3.93
C PHE A 52 -4.77 -8.69 3.13
N TYR A 53 -3.91 -9.62 3.58
CA TYR A 53 -3.81 -10.95 2.98
C TYR A 53 -5.16 -11.68 3.02
N ALA A 54 -5.80 -11.76 4.19
CA ALA A 54 -7.10 -12.40 4.32
C ALA A 54 -8.18 -11.70 3.46
N MET A 55 -8.11 -10.38 3.36
CA MET A 55 -9.03 -9.57 2.57
C MET A 55 -8.89 -9.81 1.05
N PHE A 56 -7.67 -9.96 0.54
CA PHE A 56 -7.40 -10.08 -0.90
C PHE A 56 -7.25 -11.52 -1.40
N CYS A 57 -6.82 -12.43 -0.53
CA CYS A 57 -6.48 -13.81 -0.88
C CYS A 57 -7.22 -14.85 -0.04
N GLY A 58 -8.03 -14.44 0.93
CA GLY A 58 -8.80 -15.37 1.76
C GLY A 58 -10.00 -15.98 1.03
N THR A 59 -10.62 -16.98 1.67
CA THR A 59 -11.77 -17.72 1.10
C THR A 59 -12.97 -16.85 0.75
N LEU A 60 -13.11 -15.70 1.42
CA LEU A 60 -14.18 -14.72 1.21
C LEU A 60 -13.66 -13.44 0.53
N ALA A 61 -12.51 -13.50 -0.14
CA ALA A 61 -11.95 -12.34 -0.82
C ALA A 61 -12.91 -11.85 -1.91
N GLU A 62 -13.35 -10.60 -1.78
CA GLU A 62 -14.19 -9.95 -2.78
C GLU A 62 -13.30 -9.16 -3.76
N SER A 63 -13.63 -9.24 -5.04
CA SER A 63 -12.99 -8.40 -6.06
C SER A 63 -13.59 -6.99 -6.01
N LYS A 64 -13.14 -6.19 -5.05
CA LYS A 64 -13.49 -4.77 -4.94
C LYS A 64 -12.30 -3.91 -5.30
N ASP A 65 -12.54 -2.93 -6.17
CA ASP A 65 -11.52 -1.92 -6.54
C ASP A 65 -11.39 -0.83 -5.47
N VAL A 66 -12.44 -0.62 -4.66
CA VAL A 66 -12.46 0.35 -3.56
C VAL A 66 -12.85 -0.35 -2.26
N ILE A 67 -12.02 -0.18 -1.24
CA ILE A 67 -12.19 -0.79 0.08
C ILE A 67 -12.35 0.32 1.11
N CYS A 68 -13.48 0.31 1.81
CA CYS A 68 -13.74 1.26 2.88
C CYS A 68 -13.10 0.77 4.19
N VAL A 69 -12.33 1.64 4.82
CA VAL A 69 -11.80 1.47 6.17
C VAL A 69 -12.41 2.60 7.01
N PRO A 70 -13.64 2.43 7.52
CA PRO A 70 -14.39 3.51 8.16
C PRO A 70 -13.78 3.92 9.51
N ASP A 71 -13.15 2.98 10.20
CA ASP A 71 -12.66 3.14 11.58
C ASP A 71 -11.26 3.79 11.66
N ILE A 72 -10.71 4.25 10.54
CA ILE A 72 -9.38 4.87 10.49
C ILE A 72 -9.46 6.29 9.95
N GLU A 73 -8.78 7.20 10.66
CA GLU A 73 -8.58 8.57 10.20
C GLU A 73 -7.67 8.60 8.96
N PRO A 74 -7.95 9.46 7.97
CA PRO A 74 -7.16 9.52 6.73
C PRO A 74 -5.65 9.72 6.92
N SER A 75 -5.24 10.50 7.92
CA SER A 75 -3.84 10.72 8.27
C SER A 75 -3.18 9.46 8.81
N THR A 76 -3.90 8.71 9.65
CA THR A 76 -3.44 7.45 10.23
C THR A 76 -3.30 6.37 9.16
N LEU A 77 -4.26 6.27 8.24
CA LEU A 77 -4.16 5.34 7.11
C LEU A 77 -2.95 5.66 6.24
N ALA A 78 -2.75 6.94 5.89
CA ALA A 78 -1.59 7.36 5.11
C ALA A 78 -0.27 7.01 5.82
N TYR A 79 -0.19 7.20 7.14
CA TYR A 79 0.97 6.81 7.93
C TYR A 79 1.25 5.31 7.90
N ILE A 80 0.22 4.48 8.12
CA ILE A 80 0.33 3.02 8.04
C ILE A 80 0.82 2.59 6.66
N LEU A 81 0.25 3.15 5.60
CA LEU A 81 0.66 2.83 4.23
C LEU A 81 2.14 3.16 4.00
N ARG A 82 2.59 4.37 4.36
CA ARG A 82 4.00 4.74 4.24
C ARG A 82 4.92 3.75 4.95
N TYR A 83 4.53 3.29 6.13
CA TYR A 83 5.26 2.24 6.85
C TYR A 83 5.29 0.93 6.07
N LEU A 84 4.14 0.45 5.56
CA LEU A 84 4.07 -0.81 4.78
C LEU A 84 4.94 -0.79 3.51
N TYR A 85 5.10 0.37 2.87
CA TYR A 85 5.93 0.49 1.65
C TYR A 85 7.41 0.71 1.93
N SER A 86 7.79 1.32 3.06
CA SER A 86 9.16 1.79 3.28
C SER A 86 9.89 1.18 4.48
N ASP A 87 9.19 0.46 5.36
CA ASP A 87 9.66 0.04 6.69
C ASP A 87 10.19 1.18 7.57
N LYS A 88 9.91 2.44 7.21
CA LYS A 88 10.34 3.64 7.93
C LYS A 88 9.14 4.26 8.64
N VAL A 89 9.28 4.39 9.95
CA VAL A 89 8.42 5.20 10.81
C VAL A 89 8.94 6.63 10.73
N LYS A 90 8.19 7.55 10.12
CA LYS A 90 8.52 8.99 10.07
C LYS A 90 7.40 9.82 10.64
#